data_AF-A0A845ULM8-F1
#
_entry.id   AF-A0A845ULM8-F1
#
_cell.length_a   1.000
_cell.length_b   1.000
_cell.length_c   1.000
_cell.angle_alpha   90.00
_cell.angle_beta   90.00
_cell.angle_gamma   90.00
#
_symmetry.space_group_name_H-M   'P 1'
#
loop_
_entity.id
_entity.type
_entity.pdbx_description
1 polymer ?
#
loop_
_entity_poly.entity_id
_entity_poly.type
_entity_poly.pdbx_seq_one_letter_code
_entity_poly.pdbx_strand_id
1 'polypeptide(L)'
;MKIYSKGARRRAKKELAGMPGLAPVKRREPNGRAKRMVDDRDPSAALLAVRCRQNGLTHHAAGRREARAPWYGCAAGRAMAAAVSDHDERARLWDAIQHMRRVQVAHDRAIGAPARHAKCLRLLTPIEAMSADAETPPIDERTDEEKQRAATSAIMRLEGWLGYTDKAARSEALRVVIDDYEARDIVGLLSALLCVVDGMAGRRTMVWRGRG
;
A
#
# COMPACT_ATOMS: atom_id res chain seq x y z
N MET A 1 30.78 -7.93 49.75
CA MET A 1 29.60 -7.70 48.88
C MET A 1 29.57 -8.81 47.82
N LYS A 2 28.68 -9.81 47.90
CA LYS A 2 28.69 -10.96 46.96
C LYS A 2 28.30 -10.51 45.55
N ILE A 3 29.22 -10.64 44.59
CA ILE A 3 28.98 -10.33 43.18
C ILE A 3 28.23 -11.51 42.56
N TYR A 4 26.91 -11.40 42.49
CA TYR A 4 26.07 -12.42 41.84
C TYR A 4 26.16 -12.32 40.31
N SER A 5 26.30 -13.47 39.64
CA SER A 5 26.20 -13.54 38.18
C SER A 5 24.80 -13.11 37.70
N LYS A 6 24.71 -12.57 36.46
CA LYS A 6 23.43 -12.10 35.88
C LYS A 6 22.34 -13.19 35.89
N GLY A 7 22.72 -14.46 35.75
CA GLY A 7 21.83 -15.61 35.81
C GLY A 7 21.30 -15.91 37.22
N ALA A 8 22.11 -15.71 38.26
CA ALA A 8 21.68 -15.88 39.65
C ALA A 8 20.67 -14.79 40.07
N ARG A 9 20.90 -13.54 39.63
CA ARG A 9 19.94 -12.43 39.85
C ARG A 9 18.58 -12.66 39.19
N ARG A 10 18.54 -13.27 37.99
CA ARG A 10 17.27 -13.59 37.30
C ARG A 10 16.47 -14.67 38.01
N ARG A 11 17.13 -15.68 38.59
CA ARG A 11 16.49 -16.78 39.31
C ARG A 11 15.89 -16.32 40.65
N ALA A 12 16.67 -15.58 41.45
CA ALA A 12 16.19 -14.99 42.70
C ALA A 12 14.99 -14.04 42.47
N LYS A 13 15.00 -13.26 41.38
CA LYS A 13 13.89 -12.38 41.02
C LYS A 13 12.61 -13.13 40.59
N LYS A 14 12.75 -14.37 40.09
CA LYS A 14 11.62 -15.22 39.69
C LYS A 14 11.00 -15.90 40.92
N GLU A 15 11.83 -16.32 41.88
CA GLU A 15 11.37 -16.85 43.17
C GLU A 15 10.59 -15.81 43.99
N LEU A 16 11.07 -14.56 44.01
CA LEU A 16 10.37 -13.43 44.66
C LEU A 16 9.04 -13.04 43.99
N ALA A 17 8.81 -13.43 42.74
CA ALA A 17 7.58 -13.10 42.01
C ALA A 17 6.39 -14.02 42.36
N GLY A 18 6.62 -15.10 43.11
CA GLY A 18 5.60 -16.06 43.55
C GLY A 18 5.17 -15.95 45.02
N MET A 19 5.71 -14.99 45.79
CA MET A 19 5.34 -14.79 47.19
C MET A 19 4.01 -14.02 47.33
N PRO A 20 3.04 -14.48 48.16
CA PRO A 20 1.82 -13.75 48.41
C PRO A 20 2.14 -12.43 49.13
N GLY A 21 1.69 -11.29 48.59
CA GLY A 21 1.82 -9.97 49.21
C GLY A 21 2.74 -8.97 48.49
N LEU A 22 3.53 -9.41 47.50
CA LEU A 22 4.34 -8.50 46.68
C LEU A 22 3.63 -8.21 45.35
N ALA A 23 3.04 -7.02 45.24
CA ALA A 23 2.49 -6.54 43.97
C ALA A 23 3.60 -6.53 42.90
N PRO A 24 3.34 -7.02 41.67
CA PRO A 24 4.37 -7.11 40.64
C PRO A 24 4.95 -5.72 40.33
N VAL A 25 6.26 -5.55 40.58
CA VAL A 25 6.96 -4.29 40.32
C VAL A 25 6.93 -3.99 38.82
N LYS A 26 6.11 -3.01 38.42
CA LYS A 26 6.06 -2.51 37.04
C LYS A 26 7.46 -2.01 36.65
N ARG A 27 8.09 -2.65 35.66
CA ARG A 27 9.38 -2.20 35.12
C ARG A 27 9.21 -0.76 34.60
N ARG A 28 10.11 0.13 35.00
CA ARG A 28 10.17 1.54 34.58
C ARG A 28 11.27 1.73 33.52
N GLU A 29 11.15 2.78 32.71
CA GLU A 29 12.20 3.24 31.80
C GLU A 29 13.36 3.89 32.58
N PRO A 30 14.55 4.08 31.94
CA PRO A 30 15.70 4.74 32.59
C PRO A 30 15.40 6.16 33.10
N ASN A 31 14.39 6.82 32.53
CA ASN A 31 13.89 8.14 32.92
C ASN A 31 12.83 8.10 34.07
N GLY A 32 12.62 6.94 34.70
CA GLY A 32 11.69 6.78 35.82
C GLY A 32 10.20 6.67 35.45
N ARG A 33 9.83 6.79 34.17
CA ARG A 33 8.44 6.63 33.69
C ARG A 33 8.03 5.16 33.63
N ALA A 34 6.71 4.89 33.69
CA ALA A 34 6.19 3.54 33.45
C ALA A 34 6.63 3.06 32.06
N LYS A 35 7.06 1.79 31.95
CA LYS A 35 7.54 1.25 30.67
C LYS A 35 6.41 1.27 29.65
N ARG A 36 6.56 2.15 28.65
CA ARG A 36 5.70 2.24 27.48
C ARG A 36 5.74 0.92 26.71
N MET A 37 4.56 0.40 26.35
CA MET A 37 4.48 -0.69 25.39
C MET A 37 4.87 -0.21 24.00
N VAL A 38 5.16 -1.12 23.08
CA VAL A 38 5.53 -0.77 21.69
C VAL A 38 4.45 0.12 21.05
N ASP A 39 3.19 -0.09 21.41
CA ASP A 39 2.04 0.67 20.92
C ASP A 39 2.00 2.10 21.46
N ASP A 40 2.58 2.37 22.63
CA ASP A 40 2.68 3.73 23.21
C ASP A 40 3.82 4.55 22.58
N ARG A 41 4.68 3.92 21.77
CA ARG A 41 5.87 4.54 21.16
C ARG A 41 5.70 4.85 19.68
N ASP A 42 4.77 4.18 19.01
CA ASP A 42 4.49 4.35 17.59
C ASP A 42 3.19 5.15 17.41
N PRO A 43 3.24 6.43 16.99
CA PRO A 43 2.03 7.22 16.77
C PRO A 43 1.10 6.63 15.70
N SER A 44 1.61 5.73 14.84
CA SER A 44 0.80 5.03 13.83
C SER A 44 0.08 3.79 14.35
N ALA A 45 0.33 3.35 15.59
CA ALA A 45 -0.19 2.09 16.12
C ALA A 45 -1.73 2.00 16.08
N ALA A 46 -2.43 3.07 16.46
CA ALA A 46 -3.89 3.11 16.43
C ALA A 46 -4.45 3.02 15.00
N LEU A 47 -3.81 3.70 14.04
CA LEU A 47 -4.19 3.66 12.63
C LEU A 47 -3.93 2.27 12.03
N LEU A 48 -2.80 1.65 12.37
CA LEU A 48 -2.48 0.28 11.96
C LEU A 48 -3.45 -0.73 12.57
N ALA A 49 -3.93 -0.51 13.80
CA ALA A 49 -4.98 -1.35 14.41
C ALA A 49 -6.29 -1.28 13.65
N VAL A 50 -6.71 -0.07 13.24
CA VAL A 50 -7.89 0.12 12.39
C VAL A 50 -7.71 -0.59 11.05
N ARG A 51 -6.56 -0.38 10.39
CA ARG A 51 -6.27 -1.00 9.10
C ARG A 51 -6.18 -2.52 9.21
N CYS A 52 -5.62 -3.07 10.28
CA CYS A 52 -5.62 -4.51 10.52
C CYS A 52 -7.05 -5.05 10.57
N ARG A 53 -7.93 -4.42 11.38
CA ARG A 53 -9.35 -4.82 11.49
C ARG A 53 -10.10 -4.72 10.16
N GLN A 54 -9.91 -3.63 9.42
CA GLN A 54 -10.56 -3.42 8.12
C GLN A 54 -10.17 -4.47 7.07
N ASN A 55 -8.96 -5.04 7.19
CA ASN A 55 -8.41 -5.99 6.21
C ASN A 55 -8.35 -7.42 6.74
N GLY A 56 -9.02 -7.73 7.85
CA GLY A 56 -9.00 -9.06 8.45
C GLY A 56 -7.63 -9.52 8.95
N LEU A 57 -6.67 -8.61 9.13
CA LEU A 57 -5.34 -8.92 9.64
C LEU A 57 -5.36 -8.97 11.18
N THR A 58 -4.56 -9.87 11.73
CA THR A 58 -4.33 -9.97 13.17
C THR A 58 -3.50 -8.78 13.67
N HIS A 59 -3.93 -8.13 14.74
CA HIS A 59 -3.21 -6.99 15.33
C HIS A 59 -2.00 -7.41 16.19
N HIS A 60 -1.07 -8.17 15.59
CA HIS A 60 0.23 -8.52 16.16
C HIS A 60 1.37 -7.98 15.27
N ALA A 61 2.64 -8.21 15.64
CA ALA A 61 3.79 -7.63 14.94
C ALA A 61 3.80 -7.89 13.41
N ALA A 62 3.55 -9.13 12.98
CA ALA A 62 3.45 -9.47 11.57
C ALA A 62 2.26 -8.78 10.86
N GLY A 63 1.04 -8.81 11.41
CA GLY A 63 -0.10 -8.14 10.78
C GLY A 63 0.04 -6.61 10.75
N ARG A 64 0.71 -6.00 11.74
CA ARG A 64 1.06 -4.57 11.69
C ARG A 64 2.10 -4.25 10.63
N ARG A 65 3.06 -5.15 10.39
CA ARG A 65 4.02 -5.00 9.29
C ARG A 65 3.29 -5.07 7.94
N GLU A 66 2.39 -6.03 7.79
CA GLU A 66 1.58 -6.19 6.58
C GLU A 66 0.67 -4.98 6.35
N ALA A 67 0.00 -4.50 7.39
CA ALA A 67 -0.86 -3.31 7.31
C ALA A 67 -0.12 -2.02 6.91
N ARG A 68 1.23 -1.97 7.01
CA ARG A 68 2.00 -0.83 6.51
C ARG A 68 2.14 -0.82 4.98
N ALA A 69 1.85 -1.92 4.31
CA ALA A 69 1.97 -1.98 2.86
C ALA A 69 1.03 -0.99 2.17
N PRO A 70 1.48 -0.34 1.08
CA PRO A 70 0.74 0.74 0.43
C PRO A 70 -0.57 0.27 -0.21
N TRP A 71 -0.65 -0.99 -0.64
CA TRP A 71 -1.84 -1.56 -1.28
C TRP A 71 -3.09 -1.56 -0.37
N TYR A 72 -2.93 -1.57 0.95
CA TYR A 72 -4.07 -1.44 1.87
C TYR A 72 -4.68 -0.03 1.91
N GLY A 73 -4.10 0.94 1.20
CA GLY A 73 -4.59 2.31 1.10
C GLY A 73 -5.80 2.50 0.19
N CYS A 74 -6.08 1.59 -0.76
CA CYS A 74 -7.17 1.74 -1.75
C CYS A 74 -7.96 0.45 -1.96
N ALA A 75 -9.13 0.55 -2.60
CA ALA A 75 -10.00 -0.60 -2.84
C ALA A 75 -9.34 -1.68 -3.72
N ALA A 76 -8.70 -1.27 -4.82
CA ALA A 76 -7.99 -2.18 -5.73
C ALA A 76 -6.90 -2.99 -5.01
N GLY A 77 -6.06 -2.32 -4.23
CA GLY A 77 -4.95 -2.96 -3.53
C GLY A 77 -5.43 -3.88 -2.39
N ARG A 78 -6.52 -3.52 -1.69
CA ARG A 78 -7.16 -4.41 -0.71
C ARG A 78 -7.70 -5.69 -1.38
N ALA A 79 -8.42 -5.54 -2.49
CA ALA A 79 -8.99 -6.67 -3.23
C ALA A 79 -7.88 -7.61 -3.76
N MET A 80 -6.81 -7.04 -4.33
CA MET A 80 -5.63 -7.78 -4.75
C MET A 80 -4.96 -8.53 -3.58
N ALA A 81 -4.71 -7.83 -2.47
CA ALA A 81 -4.05 -8.43 -1.31
C ALA A 81 -4.91 -9.50 -0.62
N ALA A 82 -6.23 -9.43 -0.73
CA ALA A 82 -7.14 -10.47 -0.23
C ALA A 82 -7.06 -11.77 -1.05
N ALA A 83 -6.78 -11.69 -2.35
CA ALA A 83 -6.80 -12.85 -3.24
C ALA A 83 -5.43 -13.46 -3.54
N VAL A 84 -4.36 -12.66 -3.49
CA VAL A 84 -2.99 -13.12 -3.75
C VAL A 84 -2.24 -13.17 -2.42
N SER A 85 -1.52 -14.24 -2.11
CA SER A 85 -0.70 -14.35 -0.89
C SER A 85 0.79 -14.10 -1.12
N ASP A 86 1.28 -14.37 -2.33
CA ASP A 86 2.67 -14.17 -2.71
C ASP A 86 3.04 -12.66 -2.75
N HIS A 87 4.16 -12.31 -2.12
CA HIS A 87 4.57 -10.92 -1.97
C HIS A 87 5.05 -10.31 -3.29
N ASP A 88 5.82 -11.07 -4.08
CA ASP A 88 6.39 -10.57 -5.33
C ASP A 88 5.29 -10.41 -6.38
N GLU A 89 4.30 -11.30 -6.39
CA GLU A 89 3.11 -11.17 -7.21
C GLU A 89 2.27 -9.95 -6.83
N ARG A 90 2.03 -9.72 -5.53
CA ARG A 90 1.36 -8.48 -5.07
C ARG A 90 2.12 -7.24 -5.50
N ALA A 91 3.46 -7.24 -5.41
CA ALA A 91 4.27 -6.10 -5.82
C ALA A 91 4.09 -5.79 -7.32
N ARG A 92 4.14 -6.81 -8.19
CA ARG A 92 3.91 -6.65 -9.63
C ARG A 92 2.51 -6.13 -9.95
N LEU A 93 1.48 -6.69 -9.30
CA LEU A 93 0.09 -6.26 -9.48
C LEU A 93 -0.13 -4.84 -8.96
N TRP A 94 0.53 -4.48 -7.86
CA TRP A 94 0.52 -3.12 -7.33
C TRP A 94 1.18 -2.13 -8.29
N ASP A 95 2.30 -2.49 -8.91
CA ASP A 95 2.94 -1.65 -9.93
C ASP A 95 2.03 -1.42 -11.14
N ALA A 96 1.24 -2.44 -11.53
CA ALA A 96 0.22 -2.29 -12.57
C ALA A 96 -0.90 -1.32 -12.17
N ILE A 97 -1.42 -1.41 -10.94
CA ILE A 97 -2.40 -0.45 -10.39
C ILE A 97 -1.85 0.97 -10.44
N GLN A 98 -0.60 1.15 -9.98
CA GLN A 98 0.05 2.45 -9.96
C GLN A 98 0.34 2.99 -11.37
N HIS A 99 0.71 2.11 -12.31
CA HIS A 99 0.90 2.47 -13.71
C HIS A 99 -0.40 2.98 -14.34
N MET A 100 -1.51 2.24 -14.19
CA MET A 100 -2.83 2.66 -14.68
C MET A 100 -3.20 4.05 -14.18
N ARG A 101 -3.02 4.30 -12.87
CA ARG A 101 -3.30 5.60 -12.24
C ARG A 101 -2.41 6.71 -12.78
N ARG A 102 -1.11 6.47 -12.95
CA ARG A 102 -0.18 7.46 -13.52
C ARG A 102 -0.55 7.81 -14.96
N VAL A 103 -0.89 6.83 -15.79
CA VAL A 103 -1.32 7.05 -17.17
C VAL A 103 -2.59 7.88 -17.23
N GLN A 104 -3.60 7.54 -16.41
CA GLN A 104 -4.83 8.32 -16.34
C GLN A 104 -4.58 9.76 -15.89
N VAL A 105 -3.82 9.97 -14.82
CA VAL A 105 -3.52 11.31 -14.30
C VAL A 105 -2.76 12.15 -15.33
N ALA A 106 -1.80 11.56 -16.04
CA ALA A 106 -1.08 12.24 -17.12
C ALA A 106 -2.03 12.63 -18.26
N HIS A 107 -2.95 11.74 -18.63
CA HIS A 107 -3.96 12.01 -19.66
C HIS A 107 -4.95 13.10 -19.23
N ASP A 108 -5.50 13.03 -18.02
CA ASP A 108 -6.42 14.04 -17.50
C ASP A 108 -5.78 15.43 -17.48
N ARG A 109 -4.52 15.53 -17.03
CA ARG A 109 -3.75 16.78 -17.05
C ARG A 109 -3.56 17.31 -18.47
N ALA A 110 -3.25 16.43 -19.42
CA ALA A 110 -3.03 16.81 -20.81
C ALA A 110 -4.28 17.35 -21.51
N ILE A 111 -5.48 16.90 -21.10
CA ILE A 111 -6.76 17.39 -21.65
C ILE A 111 -7.39 18.51 -20.82
N GLY A 112 -6.70 19.00 -19.77
CA GLY A 112 -7.23 20.02 -18.87
C GLY A 112 -8.39 19.54 -17.99
N ALA A 113 -8.55 18.23 -17.80
CA ALA A 113 -9.55 17.69 -16.89
C ALA A 113 -9.20 18.04 -15.43
N PRO A 114 -10.21 18.29 -14.58
CA PRO A 114 -9.96 18.54 -13.17
C PRO A 114 -9.28 17.32 -12.55
N ALA A 115 -8.38 17.57 -11.58
CA ALA A 115 -7.73 16.50 -10.85
C ALA A 115 -8.78 15.59 -10.21
N ARG A 116 -8.82 14.31 -10.61
CA ARG A 116 -9.65 13.28 -9.99
C ARG A 116 -9.21 13.16 -8.52
N HIS A 117 -9.93 13.82 -7.62
CA HIS A 117 -9.55 13.91 -6.20
C HIS A 117 -9.76 12.55 -5.53
N ALA A 118 -8.66 11.83 -5.28
CA ALA A 118 -8.65 10.58 -4.55
C ALA A 118 -8.39 10.84 -3.06
N LYS A 119 -9.02 10.06 -2.17
CA LYS A 119 -8.66 9.88 -0.75
C LYS A 119 -7.16 9.55 -0.51
N CYS A 120 -6.34 9.42 -1.56
CA CYS A 120 -4.92 9.08 -1.53
C CYS A 120 -3.96 10.21 -1.98
N LEU A 121 -4.41 11.35 -2.52
CA LEU A 121 -3.51 12.46 -2.91
C LEU A 121 -3.31 13.51 -1.80
N ARG A 122 -4.19 13.54 -0.80
CA ARG A 122 -4.05 14.43 0.38
C ARG A 122 -2.97 13.99 1.37
N LEU A 123 -2.38 12.81 1.19
CA LEU A 123 -1.27 12.33 2.02
C LEU A 123 0.12 12.62 1.43
N LEU A 124 0.21 13.16 0.21
CA LEU A 124 1.50 13.37 -0.46
C LEU A 124 1.68 14.74 -1.12
N THR A 125 0.76 15.71 -0.95
CA THR A 125 1.07 17.08 -1.42
C THR A 125 0.31 18.14 -0.62
N PRO A 126 0.99 18.89 0.27
CA PRO A 126 0.48 20.15 0.76
C PRO A 126 0.40 21.13 -0.41
N ILE A 127 -0.79 21.66 -0.69
CA ILE A 127 -1.02 22.69 -1.73
C ILE A 127 -0.35 24.03 -1.35
N GLU A 128 0.09 24.19 -0.10
CA GLU A 128 0.67 25.43 0.43
C GLU A 128 2.21 25.43 0.54
N ALA A 129 2.90 24.36 0.13
CA ALA A 129 4.36 24.34 0.10
C ALA A 129 4.87 24.78 -1.28
N MET A 130 5.03 26.10 -1.48
CA MET A 130 5.78 26.68 -2.62
C MET A 130 7.29 26.46 -2.47
N SER A 131 7.71 25.23 -2.15
CA SER A 131 9.10 24.83 -2.03
C SER A 131 9.28 23.50 -2.75
N ALA A 132 10.16 23.49 -3.76
CA ALA A 132 10.56 22.26 -4.42
C ALA A 132 11.29 21.37 -3.38
N ASP A 133 10.67 20.27 -3.00
CA ASP A 133 11.27 19.22 -2.17
C ASP A 133 11.79 18.07 -3.06
N ALA A 134 12.43 17.06 -2.45
CA ALA A 134 12.94 15.89 -3.17
C ALA A 134 11.83 15.04 -3.84
N GLU A 135 10.55 15.29 -3.52
CA GLU A 135 9.38 14.64 -4.12
C GLU A 135 8.79 15.45 -5.28
N THR A 136 9.30 16.68 -5.50
CA THR A 136 8.88 17.52 -6.62
C THR A 136 9.38 16.89 -7.92
N PRO A 137 8.50 16.56 -8.87
CA PRO A 137 8.91 15.96 -10.13
C PRO A 137 9.92 16.85 -10.85
N PRO A 138 10.92 16.28 -11.54
CA PRO A 138 11.81 17.07 -12.38
C PRO A 138 11.02 17.90 -13.38
N ILE A 139 11.52 19.10 -13.68
CA ILE A 139 10.91 20.00 -14.65
C ILE A 139 10.77 19.24 -15.98
N ASP A 140 9.54 19.12 -16.44
CA ASP A 140 9.22 18.48 -17.71
C ASP A 140 9.35 19.51 -18.84
N GLU A 141 10.52 19.52 -19.48
CA GLU A 141 10.90 20.45 -20.55
C GLU A 141 10.14 20.21 -21.88
N ARG A 142 9.36 19.13 -21.97
CA ARG A 142 8.54 18.84 -23.15
C ARG A 142 7.49 19.94 -23.37
N THR A 143 7.20 20.20 -24.65
CA THR A 143 6.10 21.09 -25.03
C THR A 143 4.75 20.49 -24.62
N ASP A 144 3.72 21.33 -24.55
CA ASP A 144 2.37 20.85 -24.22
C ASP A 144 1.85 19.84 -25.25
N GLU A 145 2.19 20.02 -26.54
CA GLU A 145 1.86 19.06 -27.60
C GLU A 145 2.57 17.71 -27.44
N GLU A 146 3.83 17.72 -26.99
CA GLU A 146 4.59 16.50 -26.71
C GLU A 146 4.03 15.78 -25.48
N LYS A 147 3.68 16.51 -24.44
CA LYS A 147 3.01 15.97 -23.24
C LYS A 147 1.68 15.35 -23.61
N GLN A 148 0.87 16.02 -24.43
CA GLN A 148 -0.41 15.51 -24.89
C GLN A 148 -0.25 14.25 -25.74
N ARG A 149 0.61 14.27 -26.76
CA ARG A 149 0.89 13.09 -27.60
C ARG A 149 1.39 11.90 -26.78
N ALA A 150 2.29 12.14 -25.81
CA ALA A 150 2.81 11.10 -24.94
C ALA A 150 1.72 10.51 -24.04
N ALA A 151 0.87 11.35 -23.46
CA ALA A 151 -0.23 10.92 -22.60
C ALA A 151 -1.30 10.14 -23.38
N THR A 152 -1.70 10.61 -24.56
CA THR A 152 -2.62 9.90 -25.46
C THR A 152 -2.03 8.56 -25.91
N SER A 153 -0.74 8.52 -26.26
CA SER A 153 -0.08 7.26 -26.63
C SER A 153 0.01 6.28 -25.45
N ALA A 154 0.19 6.78 -24.23
CA ALA A 154 0.21 5.95 -23.03
C ALA A 154 -1.17 5.36 -22.71
N ILE A 155 -2.25 6.14 -22.78
CA ILE A 155 -3.61 5.63 -22.53
C ILE A 155 -4.01 4.61 -23.60
N MET A 156 -3.67 4.83 -24.88
CA MET A 156 -3.96 3.88 -25.96
C MET A 156 -3.22 2.56 -25.78
N ARG A 157 -1.96 2.60 -25.32
CA ARG A 157 -1.21 1.37 -24.97
C ARG A 157 -1.85 0.62 -23.82
N LEU A 158 -2.23 1.34 -22.75
CA LEU A 158 -2.92 0.74 -21.62
C LEU A 158 -4.23 0.06 -22.06
N GLU A 159 -5.02 0.73 -22.87
CA GLU A 159 -6.27 0.17 -23.40
C GLU A 159 -6.02 -1.04 -24.30
N GLY A 160 -4.94 -1.01 -25.09
CA GLY A 160 -4.49 -2.17 -25.86
C GLY A 160 -4.15 -3.38 -24.99
N TRP A 161 -3.48 -3.17 -23.84
CA TRP A 161 -3.19 -4.25 -22.90
C TRP A 161 -4.45 -4.80 -22.23
N LEU A 162 -5.36 -3.91 -21.82
CA LEU A 162 -6.67 -4.30 -21.28
C LEU A 162 -7.55 -4.98 -22.34
N GLY A 163 -7.25 -4.80 -23.62
CA GLY A 163 -7.85 -5.53 -24.72
C GLY A 163 -7.51 -7.02 -24.75
N TYR A 164 -6.56 -7.51 -23.93
CA TYR A 164 -6.26 -8.94 -23.77
C TYR A 164 -7.08 -9.62 -22.65
N THR A 165 -8.17 -9.00 -22.21
CA THR A 165 -9.13 -9.60 -21.29
C THR A 165 -10.57 -9.36 -21.76
N ASP A 166 -11.54 -10.01 -21.11
CA ASP A 166 -12.96 -9.81 -21.41
C ASP A 166 -13.44 -8.41 -20.99
N LYS A 167 -14.55 -7.96 -21.59
CA LYS A 167 -15.12 -6.62 -21.37
C LYS A 167 -15.48 -6.38 -19.91
N ALA A 168 -15.96 -7.40 -19.19
CA ALA A 168 -16.35 -7.27 -17.79
C ALA A 168 -15.12 -7.05 -16.91
N ALA A 169 -14.06 -7.83 -17.10
CA ALA A 169 -12.79 -7.69 -16.42
C ALA A 169 -12.13 -6.32 -16.68
N ARG A 170 -12.11 -5.85 -17.94
CA ARG A 170 -11.63 -4.51 -18.29
C ARG A 170 -12.42 -3.41 -17.57
N SER A 171 -13.75 -3.48 -17.66
CA SER A 171 -14.64 -2.51 -17.01
C SER A 171 -14.42 -2.48 -15.50
N GLU A 172 -14.31 -3.64 -14.88
CA GLU A 172 -14.05 -3.77 -13.45
C GLU A 172 -12.71 -3.15 -13.06
N ALA A 173 -11.64 -3.40 -13.83
CA ALA A 173 -10.34 -2.81 -13.58
C ALA A 173 -10.36 -1.27 -13.63
N LEU A 174 -11.00 -0.68 -14.65
CA LEU A 174 -11.13 0.77 -14.75
C LEU A 174 -11.93 1.34 -13.57
N ARG A 175 -13.08 0.75 -13.26
CA ARG A 175 -13.95 1.18 -12.16
C ARG A 175 -13.26 1.12 -10.80
N VAL A 176 -12.47 0.08 -10.53
CA VAL A 176 -11.84 -0.14 -9.22
C VAL A 176 -10.50 0.60 -9.12
N VAL A 177 -9.70 0.63 -10.18
CA VAL A 177 -8.36 1.22 -10.15
C VAL A 177 -8.40 2.74 -10.35
N ILE A 178 -9.19 3.21 -11.31
CA ILE A 178 -9.25 4.62 -11.71
C ILE A 178 -10.30 5.39 -10.89
N ASP A 179 -11.51 4.82 -10.77
CA ASP A 179 -12.60 5.48 -10.08
C ASP A 179 -12.68 5.14 -8.58
N ASP A 180 -11.78 4.28 -8.10
CA ASP A 180 -11.61 3.89 -6.68
C ASP A 180 -12.87 3.30 -6.03
N TYR A 181 -13.76 2.69 -6.82
CA TYR A 181 -14.88 1.94 -6.27
C TYR A 181 -14.44 0.59 -5.66
N GLU A 182 -15.27 0.04 -4.77
CA GLU A 182 -15.06 -1.30 -4.22
C GLU A 182 -15.13 -2.39 -5.29
N ALA A 183 -14.27 -3.40 -5.20
CA ALA A 183 -14.21 -4.52 -6.13
C ALA A 183 -15.42 -5.45 -5.96
N ARG A 184 -16.08 -5.77 -7.07
CA ARG A 184 -17.20 -6.70 -7.20
C ARG A 184 -16.76 -8.01 -7.84
N ASP A 185 -15.77 -7.94 -8.73
CA ASP A 185 -15.23 -9.09 -9.46
C ASP A 185 -13.71 -9.13 -9.33
N ILE A 186 -13.24 -9.73 -8.24
CA ILE A 186 -11.81 -9.80 -7.91
C ILE A 186 -11.05 -10.62 -8.97
N VAL A 187 -11.64 -11.69 -9.49
CA VAL A 187 -11.00 -12.54 -10.51
C VAL A 187 -10.81 -11.74 -11.80
N GLY A 188 -11.85 -11.03 -12.26
CA GLY A 188 -11.76 -10.15 -13.43
C GLY A 188 -10.74 -9.04 -13.25
N LEU A 189 -10.71 -8.40 -12.08
CA LEU A 189 -9.69 -7.40 -11.73
C LEU A 189 -8.28 -7.98 -11.87
N LEU A 190 -8.01 -9.16 -11.30
CA LEU A 190 -6.69 -9.78 -11.36
C LEU A 190 -6.29 -10.15 -12.80
N SER A 191 -7.22 -10.71 -13.59
CA SER A 191 -6.96 -11.01 -15.01
C SER A 191 -6.55 -9.76 -15.80
N ALA A 192 -7.27 -8.65 -15.60
CA ALA A 192 -6.96 -7.38 -16.25
C ALA A 192 -5.59 -6.82 -15.80
N LEU A 193 -5.31 -6.85 -14.50
CA LEU A 193 -4.01 -6.39 -13.97
C LEU A 193 -2.85 -7.22 -14.50
N LEU A 194 -3.00 -8.54 -14.63
CA LEU A 194 -1.97 -9.40 -15.23
C LEU A 194 -1.69 -9.06 -16.69
N CYS A 195 -2.69 -8.63 -17.47
CA CYS A 195 -2.46 -8.11 -18.81
C CYS A 195 -1.63 -6.82 -18.78
N VAL A 196 -1.88 -5.92 -17.81
CA VAL A 196 -1.07 -4.70 -17.64
C VAL A 196 0.37 -5.06 -17.20
N VAL A 197 0.55 -6.04 -16.33
CA VAL A 197 1.88 -6.55 -15.93
C VAL A 197 2.66 -7.05 -17.15
N ASP A 198 2.03 -7.86 -18.01
CA ASP A 198 2.67 -8.34 -19.25
C ASP A 198 3.08 -7.18 -20.18
N GLY A 199 2.20 -6.18 -20.31
CA GLY A 199 2.45 -4.98 -21.12
C GLY A 199 3.61 -4.14 -20.58
N MET A 200 3.66 -3.92 -19.27
CA MET A 200 4.76 -3.20 -18.59
C MET A 200 6.10 -3.94 -18.71
N ALA A 201 6.07 -5.27 -18.65
CA ALA A 201 7.26 -6.11 -18.84
C ALA A 201 7.73 -6.15 -20.30
N GLY A 202 7.02 -5.52 -21.25
CA GLY A 202 7.39 -5.50 -22.65
C GLY A 202 7.32 -6.87 -23.31
N ARG A 203 6.43 -7.75 -22.85
CA ARG A 203 6.32 -9.10 -23.43
C ARG A 203 5.97 -9.00 -24.92
N ARG A 204 6.74 -9.72 -25.74
CA ARG A 204 6.54 -9.76 -27.19
C ARG A 204 5.21 -10.40 -27.58
N THR A 205 4.69 -11.30 -26.75
CA THR A 205 3.40 -11.95 -26.93
C THR A 205 2.60 -11.79 -25.66
N MET A 206 1.46 -11.11 -25.77
CA MET A 206 0.50 -10.94 -24.69
C MET A 206 -0.34 -12.20 -24.55
N VAL A 207 -0.68 -12.59 -23.32
CA VAL A 207 -1.56 -13.73 -23.05
C VAL A 207 -3.00 -13.24 -22.93
N TRP A 208 -3.91 -13.83 -23.70
CA TRP A 208 -5.35 -13.61 -23.53
C TRP A 208 -5.83 -14.20 -22.20
N ARG A 209 -6.53 -13.38 -21.39
CA ARG A 209 -7.04 -13.74 -20.05
C ARG A 209 -8.54 -13.52 -19.88
N GLY A 210 -9.25 -13.29 -20.99
CA GLY A 210 -10.70 -13.10 -20.92
C GLY A 210 -11.41 -14.41 -20.60
N ARG A 211 -12.43 -14.30 -19.76
CA ARG A 211 -13.35 -15.39 -19.46
C ARG A 211 -14.38 -15.47 -20.59
N GLY A 212 -14.65 -16.69 -21.05
CA GLY A 212 -15.62 -16.98 -22.11
C GLY A 212 -17.04 -16.60 -21.73
#